data_AF-A0A286DX66-F1
#
_entry.id   AF-A0A286DX66-F1
#
_cell.length_a   1.000
_cell.length_b   1.000
_cell.length_c   1.000
_cell.angle_alpha   90.00
_cell.angle_beta   90.00
_cell.angle_gamma   90.00
#
_symmetry.space_group_name_H-M   'P 1'
#
loop_
_entity.id
_entity.type
_entity.pdbx_description
1 polymer ?
#
loop_
_entity_poly.entity_id
_entity_poly.type
_entity_poly.pdbx_seq_one_letter_code
_entity_poly.pdbx_strand_id
1 'polypeptide(L)'
;MDPTPGTSPSSPPPGDADPLAVGVANASLLGGGYALLRRPGLALGAALVSLALVGFLAASPSWWREVLLLAWWVFVSVHGWYLAGGRPARGAWRAEAGESGKGGWLRGIRRQRLLALTAAVPLVLSVAIARFDAHAIEGDATAAHREGDCERSLARSDALGFFHRLYDAPLTSRVDDEAEACELLVEAERLLDSEERVAAAGTFADYADHASALWEGARDRGAELYLAEARDGLDAALAGGDVELLAAAFDQLDVVWSRFPERGGEAEEALDGFLGALPTDDACVTREIAGWLDATDEEEEDAAPDTALGRSVGVVPEIQPAALVGCGEELLSDERWESARAQYRGLVDRYPDHELAGEAEQGIERAETGIELEAVRALLDDGYGGEPDYCDDPAPYRGAPAYDGGGPHPALLFNDEEGTGAGLPDSWRAEGAEDAVLVVCLGTAEMGAAVETCPYESDLGINGSVDVTFHELRVPLRAYELRTGELVSDSALAVGGASCPAVLTYETYTGVGIPPSEVYVEPSDSDRRAAYRPLIEP
;
A
#
# COMPACT_ATOMS: atom_id res chain seq x y z
N MET A 1 -43.38 -74.66 87.46
CA MET A 1 -44.59 -74.21 86.76
C MET A 1 -44.45 -72.73 86.50
N ASP A 2 -44.48 -72.39 85.21
CA ASP A 2 -44.77 -71.08 84.59
C ASP A 2 -43.91 -69.83 84.84
N PRO A 3 -43.85 -68.95 83.81
CA PRO A 3 -42.67 -68.16 83.45
C PRO A 3 -42.78 -66.71 83.91
N THR A 4 -41.65 -66.00 83.97
CA THR A 4 -41.63 -64.53 84.06
C THR A 4 -41.16 -63.92 82.74
N PRO A 5 -41.79 -62.83 82.26
CA PRO A 5 -41.59 -62.32 80.91
C PRO A 5 -40.56 -61.18 80.84
N GLY A 6 -39.76 -61.23 79.76
CA GLY A 6 -39.37 -60.08 78.93
C GLY A 6 -38.71 -58.86 79.59
N THR A 7 -37.38 -58.86 79.66
CA THR A 7 -36.59 -57.62 79.80
C THR A 7 -36.66 -56.84 78.48
N SER A 8 -37.36 -55.71 78.47
CA SER A 8 -37.29 -54.73 77.38
C SER A 8 -35.89 -54.10 77.33
N PRO A 9 -35.29 -53.88 76.14
CA PRO A 9 -34.04 -53.14 76.05
C PRO A 9 -34.29 -51.68 76.44
N SER A 10 -33.58 -51.22 77.48
CA SER A 10 -33.51 -49.80 77.84
C SER A 10 -32.97 -49.01 76.65
N SER A 11 -33.76 -48.09 76.11
CA SER A 11 -33.31 -47.08 75.16
C SER A 11 -32.07 -46.37 75.73
N PRO A 12 -30.98 -46.22 74.95
CA PRO A 12 -29.82 -45.45 75.40
C PRO A 12 -30.24 -44.00 75.67
N PRO A 13 -29.65 -43.32 76.68
CA PRO A 13 -29.92 -41.92 76.91
C PRO A 13 -29.64 -41.11 75.64
N PRO A 14 -30.40 -40.04 75.36
CA PRO A 14 -30.12 -39.15 74.24
C PRO A 14 -28.68 -38.65 74.40
N GLY A 15 -27.83 -39.00 73.43
CA GLY A 15 -26.43 -38.61 73.47
C GLY A 15 -26.31 -37.11 73.32
N ASP A 16 -25.84 -36.43 74.37
CA ASP A 16 -25.49 -35.01 74.32
C ASP A 16 -24.41 -34.82 73.25
N ALA A 17 -24.77 -34.15 72.16
CA ALA A 17 -23.84 -33.80 71.09
C ALA A 17 -22.86 -32.73 71.60
N ASP A 18 -21.56 -32.92 71.36
CA ASP A 18 -20.55 -31.96 71.79
C ASP A 18 -20.73 -30.59 71.09
N PRO A 19 -20.92 -29.49 71.84
CA PRO A 19 -21.17 -28.17 71.26
C PRO A 19 -20.11 -27.70 70.28
N LEU A 20 -18.84 -28.01 70.55
CA LEU A 20 -17.74 -27.64 69.65
C LEU A 20 -17.79 -28.45 68.36
N ALA A 21 -18.05 -29.75 68.42
CA ALA A 21 -18.22 -30.58 67.22
C ALA A 21 -19.42 -30.13 66.37
N VAL A 22 -20.52 -29.74 66.99
CA VAL A 22 -21.71 -29.21 66.28
C VAL A 22 -21.41 -27.87 65.61
N GLY A 23 -20.75 -26.94 66.32
CA GLY A 23 -20.34 -25.66 65.75
C GLY A 23 -19.38 -25.82 64.57
N VAL A 24 -18.34 -26.65 64.71
CA VAL A 24 -17.37 -26.93 63.64
C VAL A 24 -18.01 -27.68 62.48
N ALA A 25 -18.95 -28.60 62.72
CA ALA A 25 -19.66 -29.28 61.64
C ALA A 25 -20.58 -28.31 60.86
N ASN A 26 -21.17 -27.31 61.52
CA ASN A 26 -21.93 -26.25 60.84
C ASN A 26 -21.04 -25.24 60.11
N ALA A 27 -19.76 -25.12 60.48
CA ALA A 27 -18.78 -24.31 59.75
C ALA A 27 -18.52 -24.84 58.32
N SER A 28 -18.96 -26.06 58.00
CA SER A 28 -18.98 -26.55 56.61
C SER A 28 -20.08 -25.92 55.74
N LEU A 29 -21.00 -25.12 56.30
CA LEU A 29 -22.20 -24.56 55.66
C LEU A 29 -23.23 -25.58 55.13
N LEU A 30 -22.92 -26.88 55.20
CA LEU A 30 -23.80 -27.98 54.78
C LEU A 30 -24.83 -28.39 55.86
N GLY A 31 -24.91 -27.66 56.97
CA GLY A 31 -25.83 -27.96 58.07
C GLY A 31 -25.47 -29.23 58.86
N GLY A 32 -24.21 -29.71 58.77
CA GLY A 32 -23.76 -30.95 59.40
C GLY A 32 -23.91 -30.98 60.93
N GLY A 33 -23.79 -29.83 61.60
CA GLY A 33 -24.05 -29.71 63.03
C GLY A 33 -25.52 -29.92 63.38
N TYR A 34 -26.45 -29.41 62.56
CA TYR A 34 -27.88 -29.67 62.76
C TYR A 34 -28.25 -31.13 62.50
N ALA A 35 -27.55 -31.80 61.58
CA ALA A 35 -27.69 -33.24 61.37
C ALA A 35 -27.18 -34.05 62.58
N LEU A 36 -26.06 -33.64 63.19
CA LEU A 36 -25.55 -34.24 64.45
C LEU A 36 -26.54 -34.07 65.61
N LEU A 37 -27.26 -32.94 65.65
CA LEU A 37 -28.36 -32.68 66.60
C LEU A 37 -29.67 -33.42 66.23
N ARG A 38 -29.68 -34.23 65.17
CA ARG A 38 -30.86 -34.94 64.62
C ARG A 38 -32.02 -33.99 64.29
N ARG A 39 -31.72 -32.79 63.79
CA ARG A 39 -32.69 -31.79 63.34
C ARG A 39 -32.65 -31.61 61.82
N PRO A 40 -33.25 -32.52 61.04
CA PRO A 40 -33.10 -32.55 59.58
C PRO A 40 -33.66 -31.29 58.89
N GLY A 41 -34.74 -30.70 59.41
CA GLY A 41 -35.30 -29.47 58.84
C GLY A 41 -34.36 -28.27 58.92
N LEU A 42 -33.61 -28.14 60.03
CA LEU A 42 -32.60 -27.08 60.16
C LEU A 42 -31.36 -27.35 59.30
N ALA A 43 -30.96 -28.62 59.17
CA ALA A 43 -29.85 -29.00 58.30
C ALA A 43 -30.14 -28.65 56.83
N LEU A 44 -31.32 -29.05 56.32
CA LEU A 44 -31.74 -28.76 54.95
C LEU A 44 -31.92 -27.25 54.72
N GLY A 45 -32.59 -26.56 55.65
CA GLY A 45 -32.77 -25.11 55.56
C GLY A 45 -31.44 -24.36 55.55
N ALA A 46 -30.50 -24.75 56.41
CA ALA A 46 -29.18 -24.16 56.43
C ALA A 46 -28.40 -24.41 55.13
N ALA A 47 -28.44 -25.64 54.59
CA ALA A 47 -27.80 -25.96 53.33
C ALA A 47 -28.39 -25.18 52.14
N LEU A 48 -29.73 -25.05 52.08
CA LEU A 48 -30.41 -24.28 51.03
C LEU A 48 -30.07 -22.78 51.08
N VAL A 49 -30.08 -22.19 52.28
CA VAL A 49 -29.70 -20.77 52.44
C VAL A 49 -28.22 -20.57 52.11
N SER A 50 -27.34 -21.48 52.53
CA SER A 50 -25.93 -21.45 52.13
C SER A 50 -25.75 -21.53 50.62
N LEU A 51 -26.46 -22.45 49.94
CA LEU A 51 -26.43 -22.56 48.47
C LEU A 51 -26.95 -21.30 47.80
N ALA A 52 -28.04 -20.71 48.30
CA ALA A 52 -28.59 -19.47 47.78
C ALA A 52 -27.63 -18.29 47.96
N LEU A 53 -26.97 -18.18 49.12
CA LEU A 53 -25.98 -17.13 49.39
C LEU A 53 -24.71 -17.30 48.53
N VAL A 54 -24.25 -18.53 48.33
CA VAL A 54 -23.12 -18.83 47.42
C VAL A 54 -23.50 -18.49 45.99
N GLY A 55 -24.69 -18.90 45.52
CA GLY A 55 -25.18 -18.52 44.18
C GLY A 55 -25.35 -17.01 44.02
N PHE A 56 -25.83 -16.32 45.05
CA PHE A 56 -25.98 -14.86 45.06
C PHE A 56 -24.64 -14.11 45.05
N LEU A 57 -23.62 -14.65 45.72
CA LEU A 57 -22.26 -14.13 45.66
C LEU A 57 -21.64 -14.35 44.26
N ALA A 58 -21.83 -15.54 43.69
CA ALA A 58 -21.32 -15.87 42.35
C ALA A 58 -21.97 -15.01 41.24
N ALA A 59 -23.25 -14.67 41.35
CA ALA A 59 -23.96 -13.90 40.33
C ALA A 59 -23.56 -12.41 40.27
N SER A 60 -23.06 -11.82 41.35
CA SER A 60 -22.53 -10.45 41.34
C SER A 60 -21.62 -10.27 42.55
N PRO A 61 -20.30 -10.49 42.37
CA PRO A 61 -19.33 -10.41 43.45
C PRO A 61 -19.29 -9.00 44.04
N SER A 62 -19.38 -8.89 45.36
CA SER A 62 -19.22 -7.60 46.04
C SER A 62 -18.85 -7.83 47.51
N TRP A 63 -18.03 -6.93 48.06
CA TRP A 63 -17.48 -7.06 49.41
C TRP A 63 -18.56 -7.22 50.49
N TRP A 64 -19.72 -6.57 50.34
CA TRP A 64 -20.81 -6.68 51.32
C TRP A 64 -21.52 -8.05 51.27
N ARG A 65 -21.51 -8.74 50.12
CA ARG A 65 -22.06 -10.10 49.99
C ARG A 65 -21.11 -11.13 50.60
N GLU A 66 -19.81 -10.90 50.51
CA GLU A 66 -18.83 -11.70 51.25
C GLU A 66 -19.04 -11.55 52.76
N VAL A 67 -19.24 -10.32 53.23
CA VAL A 67 -19.59 -10.04 54.64
C VAL A 67 -20.89 -10.73 55.03
N LEU A 68 -21.90 -10.75 54.15
CA LEU A 68 -23.18 -11.44 54.39
C LEU A 68 -22.99 -12.96 54.52
N LEU A 69 -22.20 -13.58 53.64
CA LEU A 69 -21.88 -15.00 53.71
C LEU A 69 -21.07 -15.35 54.96
N LEU A 70 -20.10 -14.51 55.33
CA LEU A 70 -19.33 -14.65 56.57
C LEU A 70 -20.23 -14.50 57.80
N ALA A 71 -21.14 -13.53 57.81
CA ALA A 71 -22.09 -13.32 58.90
C ALA A 71 -23.03 -14.54 59.04
N TRP A 72 -23.50 -15.09 57.91
CA TRP A 72 -24.28 -16.32 57.88
C TRP A 72 -23.48 -17.51 58.41
N TRP A 73 -22.22 -17.65 57.99
CA TRP A 73 -21.30 -18.70 58.45
C TRP A 73 -21.08 -18.65 59.97
N VAL A 74 -20.81 -17.46 60.51
CA VAL A 74 -20.69 -17.24 61.96
C VAL A 74 -22.01 -17.58 62.64
N PHE A 75 -23.14 -17.12 62.09
CA PHE A 75 -24.47 -17.37 62.64
C PHE A 75 -24.77 -18.87 62.75
N VAL A 76 -24.62 -19.66 61.67
CA VAL A 76 -24.94 -21.10 61.72
C VAL A 76 -24.00 -21.88 62.64
N SER A 77 -22.74 -21.45 62.74
CA SER A 77 -21.73 -22.06 63.62
C SER A 77 -22.03 -21.78 65.10
N VAL A 78 -22.28 -20.51 65.45
CA VAL A 78 -22.63 -20.07 66.81
C VAL A 78 -23.99 -20.61 67.23
N HIS A 79 -24.99 -20.60 66.34
CA HIS A 79 -26.32 -21.12 66.60
C HIS A 79 -26.30 -22.63 66.81
N GLY A 80 -25.55 -23.38 66.00
CA GLY A 80 -25.31 -24.82 66.22
C GLY A 80 -24.68 -25.11 67.58
N TRP A 81 -23.60 -24.39 67.92
CA TRP A 81 -22.92 -24.50 69.21
C TRP A 81 -23.84 -24.15 70.39
N TYR A 82 -24.67 -23.12 70.25
CA TYR A 82 -25.62 -22.70 71.28
C TYR A 82 -26.71 -23.76 71.50
N LEU A 83 -27.29 -24.30 70.43
CA LEU A 83 -28.33 -25.34 70.50
C LEU A 83 -27.82 -26.65 71.10
N ALA A 84 -26.53 -26.95 70.93
CA ALA A 84 -25.89 -28.10 71.56
C ALA A 84 -25.57 -27.89 73.06
N GLY A 85 -25.83 -26.70 73.62
CA GLY A 85 -25.68 -26.43 75.04
C GLY A 85 -24.41 -25.65 75.43
N GLY A 86 -23.76 -24.95 74.50
CA GLY A 86 -22.51 -24.20 74.74
C GLY A 86 -22.58 -23.03 75.74
N ARG A 87 -23.71 -22.76 76.40
CA ARG A 87 -23.81 -21.63 77.34
C ARG A 87 -22.82 -21.78 78.51
N PRO A 88 -22.18 -20.70 78.99
CA PRO A 88 -21.43 -20.75 80.23
C PRO A 88 -22.41 -21.00 81.39
N ALA A 89 -22.42 -22.22 81.92
CA ALA A 89 -23.16 -22.53 83.13
C ALA A 89 -22.54 -21.75 84.30
N ARG A 90 -23.13 -20.61 84.66
CA ARG A 90 -22.93 -20.03 86.00
C ARG A 90 -23.59 -20.97 87.01
N GLY A 91 -22.82 -21.91 87.54
CA GLY A 91 -23.18 -22.61 88.80
C GLY A 91 -23.24 -24.13 88.81
N ALA A 92 -22.57 -24.88 87.93
CA ALA A 92 -22.52 -26.34 88.02
C ALA A 92 -21.07 -26.86 88.17
N TRP A 93 -20.42 -26.48 89.27
CA TRP A 93 -19.18 -27.11 89.75
C TRP A 93 -19.42 -27.67 91.15
N ARG A 94 -20.22 -28.73 91.26
CA ARG A 94 -20.23 -29.75 92.33
C ARG A 94 -21.38 -30.72 92.08
N ALA A 95 -21.13 -32.00 92.37
CA ALA A 95 -21.93 -33.20 92.04
C ALA A 95 -21.68 -33.65 90.59
N GLU A 96 -21.11 -34.82 90.25
CA GLU A 96 -20.76 -36.02 90.99
C GLU A 96 -19.50 -36.62 90.33
N ALA A 97 -18.47 -36.87 91.13
CA ALA A 97 -17.45 -37.86 90.77
C ALA A 97 -18.01 -39.24 91.15
N GLY A 98 -18.94 -39.73 90.34
CA GLY A 98 -19.45 -41.09 90.38
C GLY A 98 -18.54 -42.02 89.60
N GLU A 99 -17.92 -42.94 90.32
CA GLU A 99 -16.91 -43.90 89.90
C GLU A 99 -17.54 -45.11 89.20
N SER A 100 -17.79 -45.04 87.89
CA SER A 100 -17.83 -46.21 86.98
C SER A 100 -18.11 -45.76 85.54
N GLY A 101 -17.18 -46.01 84.61
CA GLY A 101 -17.41 -45.77 83.16
C GLY A 101 -16.44 -44.81 82.45
N LYS A 102 -15.22 -44.61 82.97
CA LYS A 102 -14.20 -43.75 82.34
C LYS A 102 -13.50 -44.48 81.17
N GLY A 103 -14.08 -44.41 79.97
CA GLY A 103 -13.40 -44.87 78.76
C GLY A 103 -14.15 -44.64 77.44
N GLY A 104 -15.49 -44.67 77.47
CA GLY A 104 -16.31 -44.54 76.27
C GLY A 104 -16.66 -43.10 75.86
N TRP A 105 -17.02 -42.24 76.83
CA TRP A 105 -17.58 -40.91 76.54
C TRP A 105 -16.55 -39.90 76.01
N LEU A 106 -15.35 -39.86 76.59
CA LEU A 106 -14.23 -39.04 76.08
C LEU A 106 -13.76 -39.45 74.67
N ARG A 107 -13.91 -40.73 74.29
CA ARG A 107 -13.66 -41.22 72.92
C ARG A 107 -14.72 -40.71 71.94
N GLY A 108 -15.99 -40.67 72.35
CA GLY A 108 -17.09 -40.12 71.54
C GLY A 108 -16.88 -38.64 71.19
N ILE A 109 -16.52 -37.83 72.19
CA ILE A 109 -16.25 -36.39 72.01
C ILE A 109 -15.01 -36.15 71.13
N ARG A 110 -13.91 -36.86 71.39
CA ARG A 110 -12.70 -36.75 70.54
C ARG A 110 -12.99 -37.15 69.09
N ARG A 111 -13.78 -38.20 68.87
CA ARG A 111 -14.14 -38.67 67.52
C ARG A 111 -15.05 -37.68 66.80
N GLN A 112 -16.01 -37.06 67.49
CA GLN A 112 -16.86 -36.02 66.92
C GLN A 112 -16.09 -34.74 66.58
N ARG A 113 -15.18 -34.28 67.46
CA ARG A 113 -14.30 -33.13 67.18
C ARG A 113 -13.32 -33.41 66.04
N LEU A 114 -12.71 -34.61 65.99
CA LEU A 114 -11.85 -35.02 64.89
C LEU A 114 -12.61 -35.05 63.57
N LEU A 115 -13.81 -35.65 63.53
CA LEU A 115 -14.63 -35.71 62.32
C LEU A 115 -15.03 -34.31 61.81
N ALA A 116 -15.40 -33.41 62.73
CA ALA A 116 -15.74 -32.04 62.38
C ALA A 116 -14.51 -31.24 61.88
N LEU A 117 -13.35 -31.37 62.54
CA LEU A 117 -12.11 -30.74 62.10
C LEU A 117 -11.61 -31.29 60.77
N THR A 118 -11.71 -32.60 60.54
CA THR A 118 -11.32 -33.23 59.27
C THR A 118 -12.21 -32.81 58.10
N ALA A 119 -13.44 -32.34 58.35
CA ALA A 119 -14.33 -31.87 57.30
C ALA A 119 -14.16 -30.36 57.02
N ALA A 120 -14.02 -29.54 58.07
CA ALA A 120 -14.00 -28.07 57.93
C ALA A 120 -12.61 -27.51 57.61
N VAL A 121 -11.55 -28.05 58.22
CA VAL A 121 -10.18 -27.51 58.06
C VAL A 121 -9.68 -27.65 56.62
N PRO A 122 -9.82 -28.80 55.93
CA PRO A 122 -9.34 -28.91 54.54
C PRO A 122 -10.05 -27.96 53.58
N LEU A 123 -11.36 -27.72 53.78
CA LEU A 123 -12.14 -26.82 52.93
C LEU A 123 -11.72 -25.35 53.11
N VAL A 124 -11.58 -24.89 54.36
CA VAL A 124 -11.14 -23.51 54.62
C VAL A 124 -9.69 -23.32 54.16
N LEU A 125 -8.83 -24.32 54.40
CA LEU A 125 -7.44 -24.28 53.97
C LEU A 125 -7.34 -24.30 52.43
N SER A 126 -8.17 -25.08 51.72
CA SER A 126 -8.15 -25.10 50.26
C SER A 126 -8.59 -23.75 49.66
N VAL A 127 -9.61 -23.11 50.24
CA VAL A 127 -10.04 -21.76 49.82
C VAL A 127 -8.93 -20.73 50.11
N ALA A 128 -8.33 -20.77 51.30
CA ALA A 128 -7.26 -19.85 51.65
C ALA A 128 -6.01 -20.01 50.78
N ILE A 129 -5.62 -21.25 50.48
CA ILE A 129 -4.49 -21.55 49.57
C ILE A 129 -4.83 -21.07 48.16
N ALA A 130 -6.01 -21.40 47.63
CA ALA A 130 -6.41 -20.98 46.29
C ALA A 130 -6.44 -19.45 46.14
N ARG A 131 -6.92 -18.72 47.15
CA ARG A 131 -6.90 -17.25 47.13
C ARG A 131 -5.50 -16.67 47.22
N PHE A 132 -4.64 -17.27 48.06
CA PHE A 132 -3.25 -16.84 48.16
C PHE A 132 -2.48 -17.07 46.86
N ASP A 133 -2.69 -18.23 46.23
CA ASP A 133 -2.10 -18.58 44.93
C ASP A 133 -2.60 -17.65 43.82
N ALA A 134 -3.91 -17.37 43.78
CA ALA A 134 -4.50 -16.43 42.83
C ALA A 134 -3.92 -15.01 42.94
N HIS A 135 -3.73 -14.48 44.16
CA HIS A 135 -3.08 -13.17 44.36
C HIS A 135 -1.59 -13.16 44.00
N ALA A 136 -0.88 -14.28 44.21
CA ALA A 136 0.51 -14.38 43.79
C ALA A 136 0.61 -14.38 42.25
N ILE A 137 -0.29 -15.12 41.58
CA ILE A 137 -0.38 -15.14 40.11
C ILE A 137 -0.76 -13.76 39.56
N GLU A 138 -1.79 -13.11 40.11
CA GLU A 138 -2.20 -11.73 39.74
C GLU A 138 -1.02 -10.77 39.90
N GLY A 139 -0.34 -10.78 41.05
CA GLY A 139 0.80 -9.90 41.29
C GLY A 139 1.93 -10.06 40.27
N ASP A 140 2.26 -11.30 39.92
CA ASP A 140 3.28 -11.60 38.91
C ASP A 140 2.84 -11.22 37.49
N ALA A 141 1.56 -11.48 37.13
CA ALA A 141 1.00 -11.16 35.83
C ALA A 141 0.91 -9.64 35.62
N THR A 142 0.32 -8.92 36.57
CA THR A 142 0.22 -7.46 36.55
C THR A 142 1.60 -6.79 36.58
N ALA A 143 2.60 -7.38 37.26
CA ALA A 143 3.98 -6.88 37.18
C ALA A 143 4.57 -7.02 35.77
N ALA A 144 4.42 -8.19 35.14
CA ALA A 144 4.86 -8.41 33.77
C ALA A 144 4.13 -7.49 32.78
N HIS A 145 2.83 -7.29 32.94
CA HIS A 145 2.02 -6.39 32.13
C HIS A 145 2.51 -4.93 32.22
N ARG A 146 2.83 -4.43 33.42
CA ARG A 146 3.42 -3.08 33.58
C ARG A 146 4.78 -2.93 32.90
N GLU A 147 5.54 -4.01 32.80
CA GLU A 147 6.84 -4.06 32.10
C GLU A 147 6.68 -4.22 30.58
N GLY A 148 5.46 -4.43 30.07
CA GLY A 148 5.19 -4.72 28.65
C GLY A 148 5.44 -6.18 28.24
N ASP A 149 5.77 -7.06 29.19
CA ASP A 149 6.01 -8.50 28.95
C ASP A 149 4.68 -9.28 28.94
N CYS A 150 3.90 -9.07 27.88
CA CYS A 150 2.56 -9.64 27.78
C CYS A 150 2.54 -11.15 27.51
N GLU A 151 3.56 -11.72 26.87
CA GLU A 151 3.70 -13.18 26.78
C GLU A 151 3.81 -13.81 28.17
N ARG A 152 4.64 -13.22 29.05
CA ARG A 152 4.76 -13.68 30.43
C ARG A 152 3.50 -13.41 31.24
N SER A 153 2.87 -12.24 31.07
CA SER A 153 1.61 -11.91 31.74
C SER A 153 0.53 -12.96 31.42
N LEU A 154 0.30 -13.23 30.13
CA LEU A 154 -0.67 -14.23 29.67
C LEU A 154 -0.32 -15.64 30.18
N ALA A 155 0.94 -16.05 30.10
CA ALA A 155 1.38 -17.36 30.60
C ALA A 155 1.16 -17.52 32.13
N ARG A 156 1.21 -16.41 32.89
CA ARG A 156 0.87 -16.42 34.33
C ARG A 156 -0.63 -16.46 34.54
N SER A 157 -1.40 -15.66 33.81
CA SER A 157 -2.87 -15.65 33.86
C SER A 157 -3.46 -17.03 33.52
N ASP A 158 -2.88 -17.76 32.58
CA ASP A 158 -3.28 -19.13 32.20
C ASP A 158 -3.14 -20.16 33.35
N ALA A 159 -2.33 -19.87 34.37
CA ALA A 159 -2.25 -20.70 35.56
C ALA A 159 -3.53 -20.65 36.42
N LEU A 160 -4.43 -19.68 36.18
CA LEU A 160 -5.73 -19.56 36.85
C LEU A 160 -6.69 -20.67 36.38
N GLY A 161 -6.64 -21.80 37.06
CA GLY A 161 -7.56 -22.92 36.86
C GLY A 161 -8.99 -22.70 37.39
N PHE A 162 -9.83 -23.72 37.20
CA PHE A 162 -11.22 -23.76 37.66
C PHE A 162 -11.41 -23.38 39.15
N PHE A 163 -10.51 -23.85 40.02
CA PHE A 163 -10.62 -23.59 41.46
C PHE A 163 -10.37 -22.11 41.82
N HIS A 164 -9.53 -21.40 41.07
CA HIS A 164 -9.31 -19.96 41.26
C HIS A 164 -10.58 -19.17 40.91
N ARG A 165 -11.18 -19.45 39.74
CA ARG A 165 -12.44 -18.81 39.31
C ARG A 165 -13.61 -19.08 40.26
N LEU A 166 -13.66 -20.28 40.86
CA LEU A 166 -14.71 -20.63 41.83
C LEU A 166 -14.55 -19.89 43.16
N TYR A 167 -13.32 -19.72 43.64
CA TYR A 167 -13.05 -19.14 44.96
C TYR A 167 -12.78 -17.63 44.94
N ASP A 168 -12.40 -17.06 43.80
CA ASP A 168 -12.09 -15.63 43.65
C ASP A 168 -12.50 -15.04 42.28
N ALA A 169 -13.77 -15.17 41.94
CA ALA A 169 -14.33 -14.66 40.68
C ALA A 169 -14.01 -13.18 40.34
N PRO A 170 -14.08 -12.21 41.27
CA PRO A 170 -13.77 -10.82 40.93
C PRO A 170 -12.29 -10.58 40.62
N LEU A 171 -11.37 -11.30 41.26
CA LEU A 171 -9.95 -11.25 40.89
C LEU A 171 -9.74 -11.85 39.52
N THR A 172 -10.29 -13.04 39.26
CA THR A 172 -10.08 -13.69 37.95
C THR A 172 -10.70 -12.88 36.81
N SER A 173 -11.84 -12.22 37.02
CA SER A 173 -12.44 -11.33 36.01
C SER A 173 -11.51 -10.15 35.66
N ARG A 174 -10.83 -9.56 36.64
CA ARG A 174 -9.88 -8.47 36.38
C ARG A 174 -8.66 -8.98 35.61
N VAL A 175 -8.17 -10.17 35.96
CA VAL A 175 -7.04 -10.78 35.25
C VAL A 175 -7.44 -11.13 33.81
N ASP A 176 -8.67 -11.59 33.58
CA ASP A 176 -9.21 -11.81 32.24
C ASP A 176 -9.26 -10.47 31.45
N ASP A 177 -9.73 -9.36 32.04
CA ASP A 177 -9.73 -8.04 31.40
C ASP A 177 -8.29 -7.51 31.11
N GLU A 178 -7.32 -7.79 31.99
CA GLU A 178 -5.90 -7.47 31.77
C GLU A 178 -5.28 -8.36 30.68
N ALA A 179 -5.73 -9.61 30.54
CA ALA A 179 -5.29 -10.52 29.48
C ALA A 179 -5.77 -10.04 28.11
N GLU A 180 -7.02 -9.59 27.98
CA GLU A 180 -7.55 -9.00 26.73
C GLU A 180 -6.71 -7.79 26.27
N ALA A 181 -6.29 -6.93 27.20
CA ALA A 181 -5.36 -5.86 26.88
C ALA A 181 -4.01 -6.41 26.37
N CYS A 182 -3.45 -7.40 27.06
CA CYS A 182 -2.17 -7.98 26.65
C CYS A 182 -2.23 -8.68 25.28
N GLU A 183 -3.36 -9.23 24.87
CA GLU A 183 -3.55 -9.80 23.53
C GLU A 183 -3.36 -8.74 22.44
N LEU A 184 -3.77 -7.48 22.67
CA LEU A 184 -3.52 -6.38 21.74
C LEU A 184 -2.02 -6.11 21.55
N LEU A 185 -1.22 -6.14 22.62
CA LEU A 185 0.24 -5.93 22.51
C LEU A 185 0.91 -7.09 21.76
N VAL A 186 0.52 -8.33 22.03
CA VAL A 186 1.05 -9.49 21.29
C VAL A 186 0.69 -9.40 19.80
N GLU A 187 -0.53 -8.97 19.49
CA GLU A 187 -0.95 -8.75 18.10
C GLU A 187 -0.18 -7.61 17.43
N ALA A 188 0.06 -6.51 18.14
CA ALA A 188 0.87 -5.40 17.63
C ALA A 188 2.30 -5.85 17.29
N GLU A 189 2.95 -6.64 18.15
CA GLU A 189 4.27 -7.22 17.88
C GLU A 189 4.23 -8.20 16.69
N ARG A 190 3.17 -9.01 16.55
CA ARG A 190 2.99 -9.90 15.39
C ARG A 190 2.85 -9.13 14.08
N LEU A 191 2.17 -7.98 14.10
CA LEU A 191 2.05 -7.09 12.94
C LEU A 191 3.41 -6.47 12.59
N LEU A 192 4.23 -6.09 13.57
CA LEU A 192 5.61 -5.65 13.33
C LEU A 192 6.47 -6.75 12.69
N ASP A 193 6.36 -8.00 13.17
CA ASP A 193 7.05 -9.16 12.59
C ASP A 193 6.61 -9.45 11.14
N SER A 194 5.41 -8.99 10.77
CA SER A 194 4.83 -9.12 9.42
C SER A 194 5.03 -7.87 8.57
N GLU A 195 5.82 -6.89 9.04
CA GLU A 195 6.11 -5.61 8.38
C GLU A 195 4.87 -4.70 8.19
N GLU A 196 3.78 -4.94 8.93
CA GLU A 196 2.53 -4.16 8.88
C GLU A 196 2.57 -2.98 9.87
N ARG A 197 3.51 -2.05 9.65
CA ARG A 197 3.87 -1.00 10.61
C ARG A 197 2.69 -0.12 11.06
N VAL A 198 1.88 0.36 10.12
CA VAL A 198 0.72 1.23 10.38
C VAL A 198 -0.37 0.50 11.16
N ALA A 199 -0.62 -0.77 10.83
CA ALA A 199 -1.58 -1.60 11.56
C ALA A 199 -1.11 -1.82 13.01
N ALA A 200 0.17 -2.14 13.19
CA ALA A 200 0.78 -2.27 14.52
C ALA A 200 0.64 -0.98 15.34
N ALA A 201 0.91 0.18 14.72
CA ALA A 201 0.77 1.49 15.36
C ALA A 201 -0.66 1.73 15.86
N GLY A 202 -1.66 1.39 15.03
CA GLY A 202 -3.07 1.44 15.42
C GLY A 202 -3.39 0.51 16.59
N THR A 203 -2.87 -0.72 16.58
CA THR A 203 -3.08 -1.69 17.67
C THR A 203 -2.42 -1.25 18.99
N PHE A 204 -1.23 -0.64 18.95
CA PHE A 204 -0.61 -0.03 20.15
C PHE A 204 -1.47 1.10 20.73
N ALA A 205 -2.09 1.89 19.86
CA ALA A 205 -2.98 2.96 20.28
C ALA A 205 -4.29 2.42 20.88
N ASP A 206 -4.86 1.37 20.29
CA ASP A 206 -6.05 0.70 20.81
C ASP A 206 -5.78 0.03 22.16
N TYR A 207 -4.58 -0.54 22.35
CA TYR A 207 -4.12 -0.98 23.66
C TYR A 207 -4.06 0.18 24.64
N ALA A 208 -3.45 1.31 24.28
CA ALA A 208 -3.32 2.45 25.18
C ALA A 208 -4.68 3.04 25.63
N ASP A 209 -5.69 2.94 24.77
CA ASP A 209 -7.07 3.36 25.06
C ASP A 209 -7.87 2.31 25.86
N HIS A 210 -7.34 1.09 26.03
CA HIS A 210 -8.00 0.00 26.74
C HIS A 210 -8.03 0.24 28.27
N ALA A 211 -9.18 0.00 28.91
CA ALA A 211 -9.39 0.32 30.33
C ALA A 211 -8.48 -0.45 31.31
N SER A 212 -7.97 -1.61 30.88
CA SER A 212 -7.07 -2.47 31.65
C SER A 212 -5.61 -2.39 31.20
N ALA A 213 -5.25 -1.42 30.35
CA ALA A 213 -3.86 -1.22 29.94
C ALA A 213 -2.99 -0.77 31.11
N LEU A 214 -1.82 -1.39 31.26
CA LEU A 214 -0.90 -1.12 32.36
C LEU A 214 0.49 -0.68 31.90
N TRP A 215 0.86 -0.91 30.63
CA TRP A 215 2.13 -0.48 30.07
C TRP A 215 1.99 0.94 29.50
N GLU A 216 2.68 1.89 30.13
CA GLU A 216 2.59 3.32 29.76
C GLU A 216 3.25 3.63 28.40
N GLY A 217 4.16 2.76 27.92
CA GLY A 217 4.95 3.01 26.70
C GLY A 217 4.24 2.74 25.37
N ALA A 218 3.06 2.13 25.38
CA ALA A 218 2.37 1.74 24.14
C ALA A 218 1.98 2.94 23.27
N ARG A 219 1.52 4.01 23.91
CA ARG A 219 1.07 5.22 23.21
C ARG A 219 2.23 5.89 22.47
N ASP A 220 3.36 6.07 23.16
CA ASP A 220 4.58 6.60 22.57
C ASP A 220 5.08 5.70 21.44
N ARG A 221 5.04 4.37 21.64
CA ARG A 221 5.45 3.40 20.62
C ARG A 221 4.59 3.48 19.36
N GLY A 222 3.27 3.60 19.50
CA GLY A 222 2.35 3.79 18.37
C GLY A 222 2.65 5.08 17.60
N ALA A 223 2.84 6.19 18.32
CA ALA A 223 3.18 7.47 17.71
C ALA A 223 4.53 7.44 16.95
N GLU A 224 5.55 6.78 17.51
CA GLU A 224 6.84 6.58 16.83
C GLU A 224 6.70 5.84 15.51
N LEU A 225 5.84 4.81 15.45
CA LEU A 225 5.63 4.02 14.24
C LEU A 225 4.91 4.83 13.15
N TYR A 226 3.88 5.60 13.51
CA TYR A 226 3.23 6.53 12.57
C TYR A 226 4.20 7.59 12.04
N LEU A 227 5.00 8.19 12.93
CA LEU A 227 6.01 9.19 12.54
C LEU A 227 7.10 8.58 11.64
N ALA A 228 7.54 7.35 11.90
CA ALA A 228 8.51 6.67 11.06
C ALA A 228 7.94 6.39 9.67
N GLU A 229 6.69 5.91 9.58
CA GLU A 229 6.03 5.69 8.30
C GLU A 229 5.85 6.99 7.51
N ALA A 230 5.41 8.06 8.18
CA ALA A 230 5.26 9.37 7.56
C ALA A 230 6.59 9.86 6.96
N ARG A 231 7.68 9.77 7.72
CA ARG A 231 9.01 10.20 7.25
C ARG A 231 9.49 9.36 6.07
N ASP A 232 9.35 8.03 6.14
CA ASP A 232 9.73 7.13 5.04
C ASP A 232 8.94 7.47 3.75
N GLY A 233 7.64 7.77 3.88
CA GLY A 233 6.79 8.18 2.75
C GLY A 233 7.16 9.54 2.17
N LEU A 234 7.46 10.54 3.02
CA LEU A 234 7.94 11.86 2.59
C LEU A 234 9.29 11.75 1.86
N ASP A 235 10.23 10.98 2.40
CA ASP A 235 11.54 10.75 1.80
C ASP A 235 11.42 10.01 0.45
N ALA A 236 10.53 9.02 0.36
CA ALA A 236 10.26 8.30 -0.89
C ALA A 236 9.65 9.22 -1.95
N ALA A 237 8.72 10.10 -1.56
CA ALA A 237 8.15 11.11 -2.44
C ALA A 237 9.23 12.07 -2.97
N LEU A 238 10.13 12.57 -2.11
CA LEU A 238 11.25 13.42 -2.52
C LEU A 238 12.24 12.72 -3.46
N ALA A 239 12.42 11.41 -3.30
CA ALA A 239 13.36 10.63 -4.10
C ALA A 239 12.81 10.21 -5.48
N GLY A 240 11.50 9.97 -5.58
CA GLY A 240 10.91 9.34 -6.78
C GLY A 240 9.61 9.97 -7.30
N GLY A 241 9.07 10.99 -6.64
CA GLY A 241 7.81 11.63 -7.04
C GLY A 241 6.56 10.78 -6.79
N ASP A 242 6.62 9.81 -5.88
CA ASP A 242 5.48 8.95 -5.55
C ASP A 242 4.45 9.71 -4.71
N VAL A 243 3.42 10.22 -5.39
CA VAL A 243 2.34 11.01 -4.78
C VAL A 243 1.38 10.17 -3.92
N GLU A 244 1.37 8.85 -4.08
CA GLU A 244 0.53 7.95 -3.30
C GLU A 244 1.15 7.74 -1.91
N LEU A 245 2.48 7.56 -1.86
CA LEU A 245 3.24 7.57 -0.62
C LEU A 245 3.22 8.93 0.07
N LEU A 246 3.25 10.02 -0.70
CA LEU A 246 3.10 11.38 -0.17
C LEU A 246 1.74 11.55 0.53
N ALA A 247 0.65 11.17 -0.13
CA ALA A 247 -0.69 11.24 0.45
C ALA A 247 -0.78 10.39 1.73
N ALA A 248 -0.31 9.14 1.70
CA ALA A 248 -0.30 8.27 2.86
C ALA A 248 0.52 8.84 4.03
N ALA A 249 1.63 9.53 3.74
CA ALA A 249 2.43 10.19 4.76
C ALA A 249 1.70 11.36 5.41
N PHE A 250 1.01 12.19 4.63
CA PHE A 250 0.17 13.28 5.15
C PHE A 250 -0.97 12.72 6.03
N ASP A 251 -1.61 11.61 5.63
CA ASP A 251 -2.60 10.92 6.46
C ASP A 251 -2.00 10.46 7.80
N GLN A 252 -0.79 9.91 7.79
CA GLN A 252 -0.13 9.50 9.04
C GLN A 252 0.21 10.69 9.94
N LEU A 253 0.63 11.82 9.37
CA LEU A 253 0.86 13.03 10.15
C LEU A 253 -0.45 13.56 10.79
N ASP A 254 -1.57 13.50 10.08
CA ASP A 254 -2.88 13.85 10.62
C ASP A 254 -3.29 12.93 11.79
N VAL A 255 -3.02 11.63 11.68
CA VAL A 255 -3.20 10.69 12.80
C VAL A 255 -2.33 11.10 14.00
N VAL A 256 -1.08 11.52 13.78
CA VAL A 256 -0.21 12.00 14.87
C VAL A 256 -0.78 13.25 15.53
N TRP A 257 -1.16 14.27 14.76
CA TRP A 257 -1.73 15.50 15.32
C TRP A 257 -3.05 15.28 16.05
N SER A 258 -3.91 14.40 15.53
CA SER A 258 -5.24 14.14 16.09
C SER A 258 -5.22 13.18 17.29
N ARG A 259 -4.51 12.05 17.18
CA ARG A 259 -4.52 10.98 18.18
C ARG A 259 -3.39 11.13 19.20
N PHE A 260 -2.30 11.80 18.86
CA PHE A 260 -1.10 11.97 19.70
C PHE A 260 -0.64 13.44 19.77
N PRO A 261 -1.49 14.37 20.23
CA PRO A 261 -1.19 15.81 20.21
C PRO A 261 0.10 16.19 20.97
N GLU A 262 0.50 15.41 21.97
CA GLU A 262 1.76 15.56 22.70
C GLU A 262 3.01 15.34 21.82
N ARG A 263 2.88 14.63 20.69
CA ARG A 263 3.92 14.37 19.68
C ARG A 263 3.81 15.28 18.46
N GLY A 264 2.86 16.22 18.44
CA GLY A 264 2.57 17.07 17.28
C GLY A 264 3.79 17.88 16.79
N GLY A 265 4.70 18.28 17.68
CA GLY A 265 5.94 18.98 17.30
C GLY A 265 6.91 18.12 16.47
N GLU A 266 6.90 16.80 16.62
CA GLU A 266 7.73 15.91 15.81
C GLU A 266 7.14 15.66 14.41
N ALA A 267 5.81 15.72 14.31
CA ALA A 267 5.10 15.71 13.02
C ALA A 267 5.32 17.05 12.27
N GLU A 268 5.32 18.17 12.99
CA GLU A 268 5.71 19.48 12.43
C GLU A 268 7.16 19.47 11.92
N GLU A 269 8.11 18.93 12.69
CA GLU A 269 9.51 18.81 12.27
C GLU A 269 9.67 17.95 11.02
N ALA A 270 8.92 16.85 10.90
CA ALA A 270 8.93 16.00 9.71
C ALA A 270 8.41 16.76 8.48
N LEU A 271 7.30 17.49 8.63
CA LEU A 271 6.74 18.30 7.56
C LEU A 271 7.69 19.44 7.14
N ASP A 272 8.25 20.18 8.10
CA ASP A 272 9.19 21.27 7.83
C ASP A 272 10.46 20.75 7.14
N GLY A 273 10.92 19.53 7.50
CA GLY A 273 12.01 18.85 6.82
C GLY A 273 11.70 18.54 5.35
N PHE A 274 10.50 18.03 5.07
CA PHE A 274 10.01 17.79 3.71
C PHE A 274 9.93 19.08 2.90
N LEU A 275 9.29 20.12 3.43
CA LEU A 275 9.14 21.41 2.75
C LEU A 275 10.51 22.09 2.53
N GLY A 276 11.43 21.96 3.47
CA GLY A 276 12.79 22.47 3.36
C GLY A 276 13.67 21.73 2.35
N ALA A 277 13.26 20.54 1.92
CA ALA A 277 13.93 19.76 0.87
C ALA A 277 13.38 20.04 -0.54
N LEU A 278 12.35 20.89 -0.67
CA LEU A 278 11.84 21.34 -1.95
C LEU A 278 12.52 22.66 -2.40
N PRO A 279 12.76 22.85 -3.71
CA PRO A 279 12.62 21.86 -4.78
C PRO A 279 13.69 20.76 -4.70
N THR A 280 13.39 19.59 -5.24
CA THR A 280 14.38 18.50 -5.38
C THR A 280 15.34 18.78 -6.54
N ASP A 281 16.44 18.01 -6.62
CA ASP A 281 17.39 18.11 -7.74
C ASP A 281 16.77 17.69 -9.10
N ASP A 282 15.68 16.91 -9.07
CA ASP A 282 14.93 16.45 -10.24
C ASP A 282 13.68 17.32 -10.42
N ALA A 283 13.65 18.08 -11.52
CA ALA A 283 12.56 19.00 -11.81
C ALA A 283 11.23 18.28 -12.06
N CYS A 284 11.25 17.06 -12.62
CA CYS A 284 10.04 16.28 -12.84
C CYS A 284 9.46 15.75 -11.52
N VAL A 285 10.30 15.28 -10.59
CA VAL A 285 9.87 14.91 -9.23
C VAL A 285 9.25 16.10 -8.51
N THR A 286 9.91 17.26 -8.53
CA THR A 286 9.35 18.49 -7.93
C THR A 286 8.00 18.85 -8.56
N ARG A 287 7.86 18.69 -9.88
CA ARG A 287 6.62 18.98 -10.62
C ARG A 287 5.47 18.07 -10.19
N GLU A 288 5.71 16.78 -9.99
CA GLU A 288 4.67 15.84 -9.53
C GLU A 288 4.23 16.18 -8.10
N ILE A 289 5.17 16.42 -7.18
CA ILE A 289 4.87 16.82 -5.80
C ILE A 289 4.07 18.14 -5.77
N ALA A 290 4.53 19.16 -6.49
CA ALA A 290 3.87 20.45 -6.54
C ALA A 290 2.48 20.37 -7.21
N GLY A 291 2.31 19.47 -8.19
CA GLY A 291 1.02 19.22 -8.83
C GLY A 291 0.02 18.54 -7.89
N TRP A 292 0.48 17.58 -7.08
CA TRP A 292 -0.36 16.95 -6.05
C TRP A 292 -0.79 17.95 -4.98
N LEU A 293 0.15 18.74 -4.44
CA LEU A 293 -0.15 19.77 -3.44
C LEU A 293 -1.17 20.79 -3.94
N ASP A 294 -1.04 21.24 -5.20
CA ASP A 294 -1.97 22.18 -5.85
C ASP A 294 -3.38 21.58 -5.99
N ALA A 295 -3.48 20.31 -6.41
CA ALA A 295 -4.76 19.63 -6.59
C ALA A 295 -5.49 19.38 -5.26
N THR A 296 -4.75 19.07 -4.19
CA THR A 296 -5.34 18.84 -2.86
C THR A 296 -5.96 20.11 -2.26
N ASP A 297 -5.42 21.29 -2.54
CA ASP A 297 -6.02 22.58 -2.14
C ASP A 297 -7.40 22.80 -2.79
N GLU A 298 -7.53 22.46 -4.08
CA GLU A 298 -8.79 22.65 -4.82
C GLU A 298 -9.92 21.73 -4.32
N GLU A 299 -9.60 20.53 -3.84
CA GLU A 299 -10.58 19.59 -3.29
C GLU A 299 -10.99 19.93 -1.85
N GLU A 300 -10.07 20.51 -1.07
CA GLU A 300 -10.31 20.98 0.29
C GLU A 300 -10.53 22.50 0.32
N GLU A 301 -11.60 22.97 -0.33
CA GLU A 301 -12.01 24.39 -0.49
C GLU A 301 -12.08 25.23 0.82
N ASP A 302 -11.83 24.62 1.99
CA ASP A 302 -11.82 25.19 3.34
C ASP A 302 -10.61 24.73 4.21
N ALA A 303 -9.52 24.18 3.63
CA ALA A 303 -8.32 23.84 4.38
C ALA A 303 -7.79 25.08 5.10
N ALA A 304 -7.93 25.13 6.43
CA ALA A 304 -7.54 26.31 7.17
C ALA A 304 -6.04 26.57 7.00
N PRO A 305 -5.58 27.82 6.80
CA PRO A 305 -4.18 28.13 6.49
C PRO A 305 -3.18 27.68 7.58
N ASP A 306 -3.68 27.38 8.79
CA ASP A 306 -2.88 26.88 9.90
C ASP A 306 -2.77 25.33 9.92
N THR A 307 -3.37 24.61 8.96
CA THR A 307 -3.19 23.15 8.81
C THR A 307 -1.88 22.83 8.11
N ALA A 308 -1.43 21.58 8.26
CA ALA A 308 -0.25 21.08 7.57
C ALA A 308 -0.36 21.15 6.05
N LEU A 309 -1.53 20.79 5.50
CA LEU A 309 -1.81 20.91 4.07
C LEU A 309 -1.81 22.37 3.63
N GLY A 310 -2.49 23.27 4.34
CA GLY A 310 -2.52 24.70 4.02
C GLY A 310 -1.13 25.35 4.01
N ARG A 311 -0.25 24.97 4.95
CA ARG A 311 1.16 25.41 4.94
C ARG A 311 1.95 24.85 3.75
N SER A 312 1.69 23.61 3.38
CA SER A 312 2.37 22.94 2.26
C SER A 312 1.98 23.54 0.92
N VAL A 313 0.71 23.87 0.72
CA VAL A 313 0.22 24.54 -0.49
C VAL A 313 0.91 25.90 -0.70
N GLY A 314 1.23 26.59 0.39
CA GLY A 314 1.90 27.89 0.34
C GLY A 314 3.25 27.91 -0.40
N VAL A 315 3.94 26.77 -0.52
CA VAL A 315 5.23 26.69 -1.24
C VAL A 315 5.06 26.45 -2.75
N VAL A 316 3.89 25.99 -3.19
CA VAL A 316 3.63 25.61 -4.59
C VAL A 316 3.93 26.74 -5.58
N PRO A 317 3.46 27.99 -5.38
CA PRO A 317 3.75 29.08 -6.31
C PRO A 317 5.25 29.42 -6.43
N GLU A 318 6.06 29.06 -5.44
CA GLU A 318 7.50 29.33 -5.42
C GLU A 318 8.30 28.26 -6.19
N ILE A 319 7.85 26.99 -6.15
CA ILE A 319 8.60 25.86 -6.73
C ILE A 319 8.05 25.39 -8.08
N GLN A 320 6.73 25.49 -8.31
CA GLN A 320 6.06 24.86 -9.45
C GLN A 320 6.49 25.46 -10.81
N PRO A 321 6.66 26.78 -10.99
CA PRO A 321 7.07 27.34 -12.29
C PRO A 321 8.43 26.81 -12.76
N ALA A 322 9.44 26.80 -11.90
CA ALA A 322 10.76 26.28 -12.25
C ALA A 322 10.74 24.77 -12.53
N ALA A 323 9.95 24.02 -11.76
CA ALA A 323 9.79 22.57 -11.97
C ALA A 323 9.12 22.24 -13.31
N LEU A 324 8.10 23.00 -13.72
CA LEU A 324 7.43 22.83 -15.02
C LEU A 324 8.38 23.06 -16.20
N VAL A 325 9.20 24.13 -16.16
CA VAL A 325 10.20 24.38 -17.21
C VAL A 325 11.28 23.32 -17.19
N GLY A 326 11.88 23.03 -16.02
CA GLY A 326 12.96 22.06 -15.92
C GLY A 326 12.56 20.66 -16.39
N CYS A 327 11.37 20.18 -15.99
CA CYS A 327 10.85 18.91 -16.47
C CYS A 327 10.52 18.95 -17.97
N GLY A 328 10.00 20.09 -18.46
CA GLY A 328 9.80 20.31 -19.88
C GLY A 328 11.09 20.18 -20.70
N GLU A 329 12.22 20.69 -20.21
CA GLU A 329 13.52 20.62 -20.89
C GLU A 329 14.09 19.19 -20.92
N GLU A 330 13.93 18.45 -19.82
CA GLU A 330 14.33 17.04 -19.75
C GLU A 330 13.52 16.20 -20.74
N LEU A 331 12.18 16.34 -20.71
CA LEU A 331 11.30 15.65 -21.66
C LEU A 331 11.61 16.03 -23.12
N LEU A 332 11.99 17.28 -23.38
CA LEU A 332 12.38 17.74 -24.70
C LEU A 332 13.70 17.11 -25.14
N SER A 333 14.66 16.97 -24.22
CA SER A 333 15.95 16.30 -24.49
C SER A 333 15.79 14.81 -24.77
N ASP A 334 14.80 14.17 -24.15
CA ASP A 334 14.43 12.76 -24.35
C ASP A 334 13.50 12.53 -25.56
N GLU A 335 13.28 13.56 -26.39
CA GLU A 335 12.39 13.52 -27.56
C GLU A 335 10.92 13.19 -27.22
N ARG A 336 10.50 13.41 -25.96
CA ARG A 336 9.12 13.22 -25.49
C ARG A 336 8.29 14.48 -25.71
N TRP A 337 8.19 14.89 -26.97
CA TRP A 337 7.68 16.20 -27.39
C TRP A 337 6.30 16.56 -26.85
N GLU A 338 5.34 15.65 -26.92
CA GLU A 338 3.98 15.91 -26.45
C GLU A 338 3.93 16.16 -24.93
N SER A 339 4.72 15.39 -24.17
CA SER A 339 4.83 15.52 -22.72
C SER A 339 5.53 16.84 -22.36
N ALA A 340 6.63 17.18 -23.03
CA ALA A 340 7.33 18.45 -22.84
C ALA A 340 6.41 19.65 -23.08
N ARG A 341 5.67 19.63 -24.20
CA ARG A 341 4.70 20.68 -24.55
C ARG A 341 3.63 20.86 -23.48
N ALA A 342 3.15 19.77 -22.88
CA ALA A 342 2.16 19.82 -21.81
C ALA A 342 2.69 20.53 -20.57
N GLN A 343 3.95 20.28 -20.18
CA GLN A 343 4.56 20.95 -19.02
C GLN A 343 4.69 22.47 -19.24
N TYR A 344 5.21 22.88 -20.39
CA TYR A 344 5.35 24.31 -20.70
C TYR A 344 4.00 25.04 -20.77
N ARG A 345 2.97 24.40 -21.36
CA ARG A 345 1.61 24.97 -21.38
C ARG A 345 1.05 25.11 -19.97
N GLY A 346 1.28 24.13 -19.09
CA GLY A 346 0.89 24.22 -17.69
C GLY A 346 1.43 25.49 -17.02
N LEU A 347 2.68 25.88 -17.32
CA LEU A 347 3.24 27.14 -16.81
C LEU A 347 2.55 28.37 -17.41
N VAL A 348 2.41 28.43 -18.74
CA VAL A 348 1.83 29.60 -19.42
C VAL A 348 0.37 29.81 -19.00
N ASP A 349 -0.39 28.73 -18.83
CA ASP A 349 -1.81 28.78 -18.46
C ASP A 349 -2.00 29.21 -17.00
N ARG A 350 -1.19 28.67 -16.07
CA ARG A 350 -1.34 28.91 -14.62
C ARG A 350 -0.57 30.14 -14.12
N TYR A 351 0.59 30.43 -14.73
CA TYR A 351 1.50 31.50 -14.32
C TYR A 351 1.88 32.42 -15.50
N PRO A 352 0.91 33.05 -16.19
CA PRO A 352 1.16 33.83 -17.40
C PRO A 352 2.08 35.04 -17.18
N ASP A 353 2.11 35.59 -15.97
CA ASP A 353 2.93 36.76 -15.61
C ASP A 353 4.30 36.38 -15.00
N HIS A 354 4.63 35.09 -14.90
CA HIS A 354 5.90 34.63 -14.32
C HIS A 354 7.07 34.88 -15.27
N GLU A 355 8.26 35.14 -14.72
CA GLU A 355 9.45 35.48 -15.53
C GLU A 355 9.88 34.37 -16.50
N LEU A 356 9.51 33.13 -16.21
CA LEU A 356 9.75 31.95 -17.04
C LEU A 356 8.70 31.72 -18.15
N ALA A 357 7.62 32.51 -18.21
CA ALA A 357 6.56 32.31 -19.21
C ALA A 357 7.09 32.40 -20.65
N GLY A 358 7.97 33.36 -20.93
CA GLY A 358 8.58 33.50 -22.25
C GLY A 358 9.55 32.36 -22.61
N GLU A 359 10.16 31.70 -21.63
CA GLU A 359 10.99 30.51 -21.86
C GLU A 359 10.10 29.29 -22.16
N ALA A 360 9.00 29.14 -21.41
CA ALA A 360 8.02 28.10 -21.66
C ALA A 360 7.36 28.22 -23.04
N GLU A 361 7.02 29.43 -23.50
CA GLU A 361 6.52 29.66 -24.85
C GLU A 361 7.50 29.17 -25.94
N GLN A 362 8.79 29.45 -25.78
CA GLN A 362 9.83 28.93 -26.68
C GLN A 362 9.97 27.40 -26.57
N GLY A 363 9.80 26.84 -25.37
CA GLY A 363 9.71 25.39 -25.14
C GLY A 363 8.56 24.74 -25.90
N ILE A 364 7.37 25.36 -25.90
CA ILE A 364 6.20 24.92 -26.67
C ILE A 364 6.53 24.89 -28.16
N GLU A 365 7.13 25.96 -28.71
CA GLU A 365 7.49 26.02 -30.13
C GLU A 365 8.49 24.93 -30.54
N ARG A 366 9.51 24.68 -29.71
CA ARG A 366 10.48 23.60 -29.94
C ARG A 366 9.81 22.23 -29.89
N ALA A 367 8.97 21.97 -28.90
CA ALA A 367 8.24 20.72 -28.78
C ALA A 367 7.28 20.49 -29.95
N GLU A 368 6.55 21.52 -30.40
CA GLU A 368 5.71 21.44 -31.60
C GLU A 368 6.52 21.15 -32.87
N THR A 369 7.70 21.74 -32.99
CA THR A 369 8.62 21.44 -34.11
C THR A 369 9.07 19.98 -34.08
N GLY A 370 9.34 19.41 -32.90
CA GLY A 370 9.64 17.98 -32.74
C GLY A 370 8.48 17.06 -33.12
N ILE A 371 7.24 17.42 -32.74
CA ILE A 371 6.02 16.68 -33.14
C ILE A 371 5.86 16.68 -34.66
N GLU A 372 6.09 17.83 -35.32
CA GLU A 372 6.04 17.91 -36.78
C GLU A 372 7.11 17.03 -37.45
N LEU A 373 8.32 16.99 -36.91
CA LEU A 373 9.39 16.13 -37.41
C LEU A 373 9.03 14.65 -37.34
N GLU A 374 8.44 14.21 -36.22
CA GLU A 374 7.99 12.82 -36.04
C GLU A 374 6.87 12.46 -37.02
N ALA A 375 5.91 13.37 -37.21
CA ALA A 375 4.83 13.18 -38.19
C ALA A 375 5.36 13.06 -39.61
N VAL A 376 6.31 13.94 -40.00
CA VAL A 376 6.95 13.87 -41.32
C VAL A 376 7.73 12.57 -41.49
N ARG A 377 8.54 12.16 -40.49
CA ARG A 377 9.28 10.89 -40.54
C ARG A 377 8.36 9.70 -40.75
N ALA A 378 7.22 9.67 -40.07
CA ALA A 378 6.23 8.61 -40.25
C ALA A 378 5.65 8.58 -41.66
N LEU A 379 5.42 9.74 -42.29
CA LEU A 379 4.93 9.83 -43.68
C LEU A 379 5.99 9.46 -44.72
N LEU A 380 7.28 9.64 -44.39
CA LEU A 380 8.41 9.32 -45.26
C LEU A 380 8.86 7.85 -45.15
N ASP A 381 8.45 7.13 -44.10
CA ASP A 381 8.77 5.72 -43.91
C ASP A 381 7.86 4.85 -44.79
N ASP A 382 8.39 4.37 -45.91
CA ASP A 382 7.65 3.55 -46.89
C ASP A 382 7.75 2.04 -46.60
N GLY A 383 8.57 1.62 -45.61
CA GLY A 383 8.83 0.25 -45.18
C GLY A 383 9.36 -0.76 -46.23
N TYR A 384 9.17 -0.49 -47.53
CA TYR A 384 9.37 -1.44 -48.63
C TYR A 384 9.84 -0.78 -49.95
N GLY A 385 10.33 0.46 -49.94
CA GLY A 385 10.93 1.10 -51.14
C GLY A 385 9.91 1.53 -52.20
N GLY A 386 8.73 1.98 -51.77
CA GLY A 386 7.63 2.47 -52.61
C GLY A 386 7.41 3.97 -52.46
N GLU A 387 6.31 4.49 -53.00
CA GLU A 387 5.99 5.91 -52.81
C GLU A 387 5.61 6.15 -51.35
N PRO A 388 6.30 7.06 -50.62
CA PRO A 388 5.91 7.38 -49.25
C PRO A 388 4.57 8.12 -49.23
N ASP A 389 3.80 7.94 -48.16
CA ASP A 389 2.49 8.61 -47.96
C ASP A 389 2.63 10.14 -48.05
N TYR A 390 3.81 10.68 -47.70
CA TYR A 390 4.14 12.10 -47.85
C TYR A 390 3.89 12.64 -49.29
N CYS A 391 4.12 11.82 -50.32
CA CYS A 391 3.96 12.25 -51.71
C CYS A 391 2.50 12.51 -52.11
N ASP A 392 1.55 11.96 -51.36
CA ASP A 392 0.12 12.13 -51.58
C ASP A 392 -0.50 13.14 -50.61
N ASP A 393 -0.08 13.15 -49.34
CA ASP A 393 -0.55 14.08 -48.30
C ASP A 393 0.65 14.72 -47.56
N PRO A 394 1.30 15.73 -48.15
CA PRO A 394 2.50 16.33 -47.58
C PRO A 394 2.18 17.09 -46.29
N ALA A 395 2.98 16.85 -45.25
CA ALA A 395 2.89 17.58 -43.99
C ALA A 395 4.01 18.62 -43.85
N PRO A 396 3.73 19.81 -43.27
CA PRO A 396 4.76 20.80 -43.01
C PRO A 396 5.68 20.39 -41.84
N TYR A 397 6.95 20.77 -41.93
CA TYR A 397 7.90 20.73 -40.82
C TYR A 397 8.61 22.08 -40.67
N ARG A 398 8.17 22.92 -39.74
CA ARG A 398 8.64 24.31 -39.59
C ARG A 398 10.13 24.45 -39.28
N GLY A 399 10.76 23.37 -38.79
CA GLY A 399 12.18 23.28 -38.51
C GLY A 399 13.05 23.19 -39.77
N ALA A 400 12.48 22.81 -40.92
CA ALA A 400 13.22 22.74 -42.18
C ALA A 400 13.67 24.13 -42.67
N PRO A 401 14.83 24.23 -43.36
CA PRO A 401 15.21 25.45 -44.05
C PRO A 401 14.18 25.81 -45.13
N ALA A 402 13.97 27.11 -45.36
CA ALA A 402 13.05 27.57 -46.39
C ALA A 402 13.62 27.30 -47.79
N TYR A 403 12.74 27.07 -48.75
CA TYR A 403 13.09 26.99 -50.17
C TYR A 403 13.20 28.42 -50.75
N ASP A 404 14.30 29.10 -50.41
CA ASP A 404 14.60 30.46 -50.88
C ASP A 404 16.09 30.67 -51.26
N GLY A 405 16.34 31.66 -52.12
CA GLY A 405 17.69 31.93 -52.63
C GLY A 405 18.09 31.04 -53.82
N GLY A 406 19.40 30.80 -53.98
CA GLY A 406 19.96 30.14 -55.17
C GLY A 406 20.47 28.71 -54.95
N GLY A 407 20.12 28.09 -53.82
CA GLY A 407 20.56 26.74 -53.47
C GLY A 407 22.05 26.58 -53.12
N PRO A 408 22.55 25.32 -53.06
CA PRO A 408 21.79 24.10 -53.30
C PRO A 408 20.75 23.85 -52.20
N HIS A 409 19.59 23.32 -52.59
CA HIS A 409 18.53 22.89 -51.70
C HIS A 409 18.57 21.37 -51.55
N PRO A 410 19.15 20.81 -50.47
CA PRO A 410 19.19 19.37 -50.26
C PRO A 410 17.80 18.75 -50.32
N ALA A 411 17.67 17.67 -51.08
CA ALA A 411 16.40 17.01 -51.33
C ALA A 411 16.43 15.54 -50.88
N LEU A 412 15.30 15.07 -50.37
CA LEU A 412 14.99 13.64 -50.28
C LEU A 412 14.37 13.19 -51.60
N LEU A 413 14.90 12.13 -52.20
CA LEU A 413 14.44 11.59 -53.47
C LEU A 413 13.74 10.25 -53.24
N PHE A 414 12.49 10.13 -53.67
CA PHE A 414 11.69 8.92 -53.57
C PHE A 414 11.29 8.40 -54.95
N ASN A 415 11.07 7.08 -55.06
CA ASN A 415 10.71 6.37 -56.29
C ASN A 415 11.72 6.51 -57.45
N ASP A 416 13.02 6.58 -57.15
CA ASP A 416 14.07 6.67 -58.18
C ASP A 416 14.39 5.32 -58.83
N GLU A 417 13.39 4.67 -59.44
CA GLU A 417 13.53 3.34 -60.06
C GLU A 417 14.59 3.35 -61.19
N GLU A 418 14.72 4.47 -61.90
CA GLU A 418 15.65 4.63 -63.03
C GLU A 418 17.04 5.13 -62.61
N GLY A 419 17.28 5.34 -61.32
CA GLY A 419 18.58 5.83 -60.83
C GLY A 419 18.96 7.22 -61.35
N THR A 420 17.97 8.09 -61.58
CA THR A 420 18.18 9.49 -62.02
C THR A 420 18.87 10.34 -60.95
N GLY A 421 18.72 9.97 -59.67
CA GLY A 421 19.41 10.58 -58.54
C GLY A 421 20.83 10.04 -58.33
N ALA A 422 21.21 8.96 -59.01
CA ALA A 422 22.54 8.39 -58.88
C ALA A 422 23.62 9.38 -59.36
N GLY A 423 24.69 9.55 -58.58
CA GLY A 423 25.80 10.45 -58.93
C GLY A 423 25.50 11.94 -58.76
N LEU A 424 24.38 12.31 -58.14
CA LEU A 424 24.17 13.67 -57.66
C LEU A 424 25.14 14.01 -56.51
N PRO A 425 25.58 15.28 -56.38
CA PRO A 425 26.43 15.71 -55.28
C PRO A 425 25.77 15.47 -53.92
N ASP A 426 26.57 15.15 -52.89
CA ASP A 426 26.05 14.99 -51.53
C ASP A 426 25.38 16.28 -51.02
N SER A 427 25.86 17.46 -51.42
CA SER A 427 25.24 18.75 -51.09
C SER A 427 23.84 18.97 -51.67
N TRP A 428 23.39 18.12 -52.59
CA TRP A 428 22.05 18.18 -53.19
C TRP A 428 21.11 17.14 -52.58
N ARG A 429 21.62 16.25 -51.70
CA ARG A 429 20.87 15.15 -51.12
C ARG A 429 20.80 15.33 -49.60
N ALA A 430 19.62 15.15 -49.05
CA ALA A 430 19.45 15.10 -47.61
C ALA A 430 19.56 13.66 -47.10
N GLU A 431 20.08 13.48 -45.89
CA GLU A 431 20.14 12.17 -45.23
C GLU A 431 18.83 11.85 -44.48
N GLY A 432 18.06 12.87 -44.13
CA GLY A 432 16.76 12.75 -43.47
C GLY A 432 16.00 14.08 -43.49
N ALA A 433 14.81 14.08 -42.89
CA ALA A 433 13.91 15.24 -42.85
C ALA A 433 14.51 16.48 -42.16
N GLU A 434 15.47 16.29 -41.24
CA GLU A 434 16.11 17.37 -40.48
C GLU A 434 16.98 18.29 -41.36
N ASP A 435 17.59 17.72 -42.41
CA ASP A 435 18.51 18.41 -43.30
C ASP A 435 17.91 18.72 -44.69
N ALA A 436 16.67 18.31 -44.91
CA ALA A 436 16.00 18.43 -46.19
C ALA A 436 15.31 19.79 -46.34
N VAL A 437 15.44 20.38 -47.52
CA VAL A 437 14.64 21.53 -47.96
C VAL A 437 13.46 21.05 -48.81
N LEU A 438 13.67 20.00 -49.59
CA LEU A 438 12.71 19.47 -50.55
C LEU A 438 12.45 17.98 -50.33
N VAL A 439 11.21 17.57 -50.57
CA VAL A 439 10.84 16.18 -50.81
C VAL A 439 10.44 16.05 -52.27
N VAL A 440 11.14 15.18 -53.02
CA VAL A 440 10.94 14.98 -54.46
C VAL A 440 10.43 13.57 -54.71
N CYS A 441 9.22 13.50 -55.22
CA CYS A 441 8.50 12.28 -55.56
C CYS A 441 8.57 12.07 -57.07
N LEU A 442 9.31 11.04 -57.50
CA LEU A 442 9.45 10.68 -58.90
C LEU A 442 8.32 9.74 -59.33
N GLY A 443 7.79 9.97 -60.53
CA GLY A 443 6.83 9.09 -61.18
C GLY A 443 7.51 8.03 -62.05
N THR A 444 6.71 7.18 -62.68
CA THR A 444 7.22 6.23 -63.66
C THR A 444 7.80 6.94 -64.88
N ALA A 445 8.94 6.48 -65.36
CA ALA A 445 9.60 7.04 -66.53
C ALA A 445 8.82 6.85 -67.83
N GLU A 446 8.90 7.86 -68.69
CA GLU A 446 8.26 7.95 -69.99
C GLU A 446 9.31 8.25 -71.08
N MET A 447 9.00 7.85 -72.32
CA MET A 447 9.80 8.24 -73.49
C MET A 447 9.67 9.74 -73.75
N GLY A 448 10.78 10.46 -73.60
CA GLY A 448 10.88 11.89 -73.89
C GLY A 448 11.07 12.20 -75.38
N ALA A 449 11.70 13.34 -75.65
CA ALA A 449 11.98 13.74 -77.03
C ALA A 449 12.92 12.74 -77.71
N ALA A 450 12.68 12.47 -78.99
CA ALA A 450 13.59 11.66 -79.80
C ALA A 450 14.91 12.42 -79.98
N VAL A 451 16.01 11.77 -79.60
CA VAL A 451 17.37 12.30 -79.70
C VAL A 451 17.98 11.92 -81.04
N GLU A 452 17.99 10.63 -81.36
CA GLU A 452 18.62 10.10 -82.57
C GLU A 452 18.06 8.71 -82.94
N THR A 453 17.98 8.39 -84.23
CA THR A 453 17.62 7.05 -84.72
C THR A 453 18.82 6.41 -85.41
N CYS A 454 19.18 5.20 -85.02
CA CYS A 454 20.35 4.50 -85.54
C CYS A 454 20.03 3.07 -86.02
N PRO A 455 20.61 2.65 -87.16
CA PRO A 455 20.44 1.30 -87.67
C PRO A 455 21.38 0.33 -86.95
N TYR A 456 20.83 -0.80 -86.50
CA TYR A 456 21.58 -1.92 -85.92
C TYR A 456 21.48 -3.15 -86.79
N GLU A 457 22.60 -3.85 -86.98
CA GLU A 457 22.63 -5.13 -87.70
C GLU A 457 21.82 -6.19 -86.92
N SER A 458 20.89 -6.85 -87.60
CA SER A 458 20.02 -7.86 -87.01
C SER A 458 19.58 -8.88 -88.05
N ASP A 459 19.77 -10.16 -87.75
CA ASP A 459 19.35 -11.30 -88.57
C ASP A 459 17.82 -11.38 -88.75
N LEU A 460 17.07 -10.62 -87.96
CA LEU A 460 15.60 -10.59 -87.97
C LEU A 460 15.02 -9.30 -88.60
N GLY A 461 15.86 -8.34 -88.98
CA GLY A 461 15.45 -7.07 -89.57
C GLY A 461 15.11 -7.15 -91.07
N ILE A 462 14.22 -6.25 -91.55
CA ILE A 462 13.95 -6.12 -92.99
C ILE A 462 15.21 -5.50 -93.65
N ASN A 463 15.88 -6.27 -94.50
CA ASN A 463 17.20 -5.97 -95.10
C ASN A 463 18.43 -6.15 -94.17
N GLY A 464 18.28 -6.89 -93.06
CA GLY A 464 19.41 -7.19 -92.16
C GLY A 464 19.73 -6.08 -91.15
N SER A 465 18.90 -5.06 -91.04
CA SER A 465 19.01 -4.00 -90.04
C SER A 465 17.67 -3.67 -89.40
N VAL A 466 17.70 -3.18 -88.16
CA VAL A 466 16.56 -2.61 -87.44
C VAL A 466 16.94 -1.20 -86.99
N ASP A 467 16.08 -0.23 -87.28
CA ASP A 467 16.25 1.14 -86.78
C ASP A 467 15.74 1.22 -85.34
N VAL A 468 16.57 1.78 -84.47
CA VAL A 468 16.26 1.99 -83.04
C VAL A 468 16.33 3.48 -82.75
N THR A 469 15.26 4.03 -82.19
CA THR A 469 15.20 5.45 -81.79
C THR A 469 15.56 5.59 -80.31
N PHE A 470 16.52 6.46 -80.02
CA PHE A 470 16.92 6.82 -78.67
C PHE A 470 16.12 8.05 -78.22
N HIS A 471 15.51 7.96 -77.05
CA HIS A 471 14.72 9.03 -76.45
C HIS A 471 15.36 9.52 -75.16
N GLU A 472 15.16 10.81 -74.85
CA GLU A 472 15.44 11.33 -73.52
C GLU A 472 14.62 10.55 -72.48
N LEU A 473 15.21 10.35 -71.30
CA LEU A 473 14.50 9.80 -70.16
C LEU A 473 13.65 10.91 -69.55
N ARG A 474 12.32 10.79 -69.61
CA ARG A 474 11.39 11.79 -69.05
C ARG A 474 10.72 11.21 -67.80
N VAL A 475 10.94 11.82 -66.64
CA VAL A 475 10.38 11.35 -65.37
C VAL A 475 9.48 12.43 -64.78
N PRO A 476 8.14 12.21 -64.66
CA PRO A 476 7.27 13.13 -63.93
C PRO A 476 7.78 13.33 -62.49
N LEU A 477 7.75 14.56 -61.98
CA LEU A 477 8.22 14.87 -60.64
C LEU A 477 7.28 15.84 -59.93
N ARG A 478 6.98 15.54 -58.67
CA ARG A 478 6.36 16.44 -57.72
C ARG A 478 7.39 16.79 -56.66
N ALA A 479 7.66 18.07 -56.45
CA ALA A 479 8.58 18.55 -55.42
C ALA A 479 7.84 19.45 -54.45
N TYR A 480 7.99 19.17 -53.17
CA TYR A 480 7.34 19.89 -52.07
C TYR A 480 8.41 20.56 -51.21
N GLU A 481 8.17 21.81 -50.80
CA GLU A 481 8.96 22.46 -49.76
C GLU A 481 8.62 21.80 -48.42
N LEU A 482 9.63 21.24 -47.74
CA LEU A 482 9.40 20.52 -46.49
C LEU A 482 8.90 21.45 -45.38
N ARG A 483 9.37 22.71 -45.37
CA ARG A 483 9.00 23.69 -44.35
C ARG A 483 7.50 23.98 -44.29
N THR A 484 6.86 24.00 -45.44
CA THR A 484 5.46 24.45 -45.60
C THR A 484 4.53 23.32 -46.06
N GLY A 485 5.08 22.22 -46.58
CA GLY A 485 4.33 21.17 -47.25
C GLY A 485 3.81 21.59 -48.63
N GLU A 486 4.13 22.79 -49.11
CA GLU A 486 3.60 23.32 -50.36
C GLU A 486 4.33 22.75 -51.59
N LEU A 487 3.56 22.48 -52.65
CA LEU A 487 4.08 22.04 -53.94
C LEU A 487 4.85 23.18 -54.62
N VAL A 488 6.17 23.03 -54.79
CA VAL A 488 7.04 24.00 -55.45
C VAL A 488 7.27 23.71 -56.93
N SER A 489 7.16 22.44 -57.34
CA SER A 489 7.25 22.05 -58.74
C SER A 489 6.40 20.81 -59.03
N ASP A 490 5.64 20.87 -60.12
CA ASP A 490 4.96 19.75 -60.76
C ASP A 490 5.35 19.76 -62.23
N SER A 491 6.51 19.18 -62.52
CA SER A 491 7.12 19.20 -63.85
C SER A 491 7.67 17.82 -64.17
N ALA A 492 8.42 17.68 -65.26
CA ALA A 492 9.07 16.42 -65.57
C ALA A 492 10.56 16.66 -65.78
N LEU A 493 11.36 15.80 -65.17
CA LEU A 493 12.79 15.72 -65.35
C LEU A 493 13.06 15.18 -66.75
N ALA A 494 13.74 15.96 -67.59
CA ALA A 494 14.22 15.47 -68.89
C ALA A 494 15.73 15.23 -68.78
N VAL A 495 16.11 13.96 -68.80
CA VAL A 495 17.52 13.55 -68.71
C VAL A 495 17.99 13.11 -70.10
N GLY A 496 18.88 13.91 -70.66
CA GLY A 496 19.61 13.56 -71.88
C GLY A 496 20.71 12.53 -71.61
N GLY A 497 21.40 12.12 -72.66
CA GLY A 497 22.48 11.16 -72.53
C GLY A 497 23.09 10.78 -73.87
N ALA A 498 23.99 9.81 -73.83
CA ALA A 498 24.59 9.26 -75.03
C ALA A 498 23.57 8.42 -75.81
N SER A 499 23.53 8.61 -77.14
CA SER A 499 22.75 7.82 -78.10
C SER A 499 23.67 6.96 -78.96
N CYS A 500 23.09 5.94 -79.60
CA CYS A 500 23.73 5.16 -80.66
C CYS A 500 25.08 4.50 -80.30
N PRO A 501 25.15 3.70 -79.21
CA PRO A 501 26.33 2.91 -78.93
C PRO A 501 26.64 1.94 -80.08
N ALA A 502 27.91 1.60 -80.25
CA ALA A 502 28.34 0.66 -81.29
C ALA A 502 27.73 -0.75 -81.12
N VAL A 503 27.33 -1.12 -79.89
CA VAL A 503 26.66 -2.37 -79.56
C VAL A 503 25.45 -2.05 -78.70
N LEU A 504 24.25 -2.44 -79.14
CA LEU A 504 23.02 -2.32 -78.37
C LEU A 504 22.85 -3.56 -77.48
N THR A 505 22.78 -3.34 -76.17
CA THR A 505 22.48 -4.39 -75.19
C THR A 505 21.03 -4.24 -74.73
N TYR A 506 20.24 -5.31 -74.78
CA TYR A 506 18.85 -5.32 -74.33
C TYR A 506 18.48 -6.70 -73.78
N GLU A 507 17.52 -6.73 -72.87
CA GLU A 507 17.01 -7.99 -72.30
C GLU A 507 15.97 -8.64 -73.23
N THR A 508 16.00 -9.97 -73.32
CA THR A 508 14.99 -10.75 -74.05
C THR A 508 14.42 -11.86 -73.17
N TYR A 509 13.10 -11.89 -73.04
CA TYR A 509 12.38 -12.87 -72.21
C TYR A 509 11.96 -14.12 -72.99
N THR A 510 12.05 -14.10 -74.32
CA THR A 510 11.55 -15.18 -75.20
C THR A 510 12.66 -15.99 -75.86
N GLY A 511 13.92 -15.67 -75.60
CA GLY A 511 15.08 -16.30 -76.23
C GLY A 511 15.27 -15.91 -77.70
N VAL A 512 14.43 -15.02 -78.22
CA VAL A 512 14.53 -14.43 -79.57
C VAL A 512 15.03 -13.00 -79.41
N GLY A 513 16.21 -12.69 -79.95
CA GLY A 513 16.82 -11.37 -79.89
C GLY A 513 16.24 -10.42 -80.95
N ILE A 514 15.03 -9.92 -80.71
CA ILE A 514 14.49 -8.79 -81.48
C ILE A 514 14.86 -7.51 -80.72
N PRO A 515 15.71 -6.64 -81.29
CA PRO A 515 16.04 -5.38 -80.65
C PRO A 515 14.77 -4.51 -80.53
N PRO A 516 14.59 -3.80 -79.41
CA PRO A 516 13.48 -2.87 -79.24
C PRO A 516 13.54 -1.75 -80.29
N SER A 517 12.39 -1.26 -80.73
CA SER A 517 12.33 -0.13 -81.69
C SER A 517 12.66 1.22 -81.06
N GLU A 518 12.52 1.32 -79.74
CA GLU A 518 12.71 2.55 -78.96
C GLU A 518 13.41 2.21 -77.65
N VAL A 519 14.41 3.00 -77.26
CA VAL A 519 15.18 2.85 -76.02
C VAL A 519 15.51 4.22 -75.42
N TYR A 520 15.82 4.26 -74.13
CA TYR A 520 16.34 5.47 -73.50
C TYR A 520 17.81 5.72 -73.88
N VAL A 521 18.21 6.98 -73.88
CA VAL A 521 19.63 7.38 -73.86
C VAL A 521 20.31 6.92 -72.56
N GLU A 522 21.64 6.80 -72.57
CA GLU A 522 22.40 6.47 -71.37
C GLU A 522 22.94 7.76 -70.70
N PRO A 523 22.42 8.17 -69.53
CA PRO A 523 22.80 9.46 -68.91
C PRO A 523 24.17 9.44 -68.27
N SER A 524 24.91 10.55 -68.39
CA SER A 524 26.09 10.82 -67.55
C SER A 524 25.71 11.54 -66.25
N ASP A 525 26.61 11.56 -65.25
CA ASP A 525 26.42 12.37 -64.04
C ASP A 525 26.22 13.86 -64.34
N SER A 526 26.83 14.37 -65.41
CA SER A 526 26.57 15.75 -65.87
C SER A 526 25.17 15.95 -66.39
N ASP A 527 24.61 14.98 -67.10
CA ASP A 527 23.25 15.05 -67.65
C ASP A 527 22.23 15.02 -66.52
N ARG A 528 22.40 14.11 -65.55
CA ARG A 528 21.59 14.04 -64.33
C ARG A 528 21.63 15.35 -63.55
N ARG A 529 22.83 15.88 -63.26
CA ARG A 529 22.97 17.18 -62.56
C ARG A 529 22.34 18.34 -63.34
N ALA A 530 22.46 18.37 -64.66
CA ALA A 530 21.85 19.41 -65.47
C ALA A 530 20.33 19.37 -65.40
N ALA A 531 19.74 18.17 -65.34
CA ALA A 531 18.29 17.98 -65.23
C ALA A 531 17.75 18.43 -63.87
N TYR A 532 18.45 18.14 -62.76
CA TYR A 532 18.02 18.53 -61.41
C TYR A 532 18.31 20.00 -61.05
N ARG A 533 19.26 20.66 -61.73
CA ARG A 533 19.70 22.02 -61.40
C ARG A 533 18.56 23.04 -61.24
N PRO A 534 17.55 23.13 -62.13
CA PRO A 534 16.48 24.13 -62.00
C PRO A 534 15.64 24.00 -60.72
N LEU A 535 15.65 22.82 -60.08
CA LEU A 535 14.95 22.55 -58.84
C LEU A 535 15.85 22.76 -57.61
N ILE A 536 17.11 22.34 -57.70
CA ILE A 536 18.04 22.35 -56.57
C ILE A 536 18.80 23.68 -56.43
N GLU A 537 19.08 24.36 -57.55
CA GLU A 537 19.80 25.64 -57.64
C GLU A 537 19.06 26.59 -58.62
N PRO A 538 17.86 27.11 -58.24
CA PRO A 538 16.96 27.87 -59.12
C PRO A 538 17.45 29.28 -59.52
#